data_AF-A0A7C7KKQ9-F1
#
_entry.id   AF-A0A7C7KKQ9-F1
#
_cell.length_a   1.000
_cell.length_b   1.000
_cell.length_c   1.000
_cell.angle_alpha   90.00
_cell.angle_beta   90.00
_cell.angle_gamma   90.00
#
_symmetry.space_group_name_H-M   'P 1'
#
loop_
_entity.id
_entity.type
_entity.pdbx_description
1 polymer ?
#
loop_
_entity_poly.entity_id
_entity_poly.type
_entity_poly.pdbx_seq_one_letter_code
_entity_poly.pdbx_strand_id
1 'polypeptide(L)'
;MGISDNAQALAYLVSAVLFILALKGLTHPSTARRGNYYGMIGMAIAIGATLLGNEVQSYGFIVAGVVVGGVIGAVLAARIQMTDMPQLVAALHSFVGMAAVLVAIGTFLNRQVAGTLNSVLMGELSAGIIIGAITFSGSVIAFG
;
A
#
# COMPACT_ATOMS: atom_id res chain seq x y z
N MET A 1 -1.30 -11.97 21.23
CA MET A 1 -2.77 -11.90 21.17
C MET A 1 -3.12 -11.33 19.81
N GLY A 2 -3.17 -12.19 18.78
CA GLY A 2 -3.69 -11.76 17.48
C GLY A 2 -5.20 -11.89 17.45
N ILE A 3 -5.84 -11.15 16.57
CA ILE A 3 -7.28 -11.29 16.29
C ILE A 3 -7.53 -12.61 15.55
N SER A 4 -8.77 -13.10 15.57
CA SER A 4 -9.14 -14.28 14.79
C SER A 4 -9.11 -13.99 13.28
N ASP A 5 -8.82 -14.99 12.46
CA ASP A 5 -8.75 -14.85 11.00
C ASP A 5 -10.06 -14.28 10.41
N ASN A 6 -11.20 -14.69 10.97
CA ASN A 6 -12.51 -14.16 10.59
C ASN A 6 -12.65 -12.66 10.93
N ALA A 7 -12.15 -12.22 12.08
CA ALA A 7 -12.17 -10.81 12.45
C ALA A 7 -11.24 -9.99 11.55
N GLN A 8 -10.08 -10.54 11.19
CA GLN A 8 -9.15 -9.90 10.26
C GLN A 8 -9.76 -9.78 8.86
N ALA A 9 -10.40 -10.83 8.35
CA ALA A 9 -11.11 -10.82 7.07
C ALA A 9 -12.26 -9.82 7.05
N LEU A 10 -13.05 -9.74 8.13
CA LEU A 10 -14.10 -8.74 8.29
C LEU A 10 -13.54 -7.31 8.29
N ALA A 11 -12.42 -7.07 8.97
CA ALA A 11 -11.77 -5.75 8.97
C ALA A 11 -11.28 -5.36 7.57
N TYR A 12 -10.70 -6.31 6.81
CA TYR A 12 -10.33 -6.08 5.41
C TYR A 12 -11.54 -5.81 4.52
N LEU A 13 -12.65 -6.51 4.73
CA LEU A 13 -13.89 -6.25 3.99
C LEU A 13 -14.43 -4.84 4.26
N VAL A 14 -14.47 -4.43 5.53
CA VAL A 14 -14.87 -3.06 5.93
C VAL A 14 -13.94 -2.02 5.30
N SER A 15 -12.63 -2.24 5.33
CA SER A 15 -11.65 -1.36 4.69
C SER A 15 -11.89 -1.26 3.17
N ALA A 16 -12.16 -2.37 2.50
CA ALA A 16 -12.44 -2.38 1.06
C ALA A 16 -13.68 -1.56 0.71
N VAL A 17 -14.76 -1.70 1.49
CA VAL A 17 -15.97 -0.89 1.33
C VAL A 17 -15.67 0.61 1.53
N LEU A 18 -14.87 0.96 2.53
CA LEU A 18 -14.47 2.35 2.77
C LEU A 18 -13.64 2.92 1.62
N PHE A 19 -12.74 2.16 1.01
CA PHE A 19 -12.01 2.61 -0.19
C PHE A 19 -12.94 2.85 -1.39
N ILE A 20 -13.93 1.99 -1.60
CA ILE A 20 -14.95 2.21 -2.64
C ILE A 20 -15.73 3.51 -2.38
N LEU A 21 -16.15 3.74 -1.13
CA LEU A 21 -16.83 4.98 -0.74
C LEU A 21 -15.94 6.21 -0.83
N ALA A 22 -14.63 6.06 -0.58
CA ALA A 22 -13.64 7.11 -0.73
C ALA A 22 -13.56 7.57 -2.19
N LEU A 23 -13.34 6.63 -3.12
CA LEU A 23 -13.30 6.92 -4.56
C LEU A 23 -14.60 7.54 -5.05
N LYS A 24 -15.76 6.99 -4.65
CA LYS A 24 -17.07 7.56 -4.97
C LYS A 24 -17.18 9.01 -4.45
N GLY A 25 -16.76 9.27 -3.23
CA GLY A 25 -16.79 10.60 -2.62
C GLY A 25 -15.91 11.63 -3.32
N LEU A 26 -14.75 11.22 -3.84
CA LEU A 26 -13.80 12.08 -4.54
C LEU A 26 -14.28 12.55 -5.92
N THR A 27 -15.29 11.90 -6.51
CA THR A 27 -15.82 12.29 -7.84
C THR A 27 -16.66 13.57 -7.84
N HIS A 28 -17.11 14.05 -6.68
CA HIS A 28 -17.95 15.24 -6.56
C HIS A 28 -17.38 16.23 -5.52
N PRO A 29 -17.23 17.53 -5.85
CA PRO A 29 -16.63 18.51 -4.93
C PRO A 29 -17.35 18.61 -3.58
N SER A 30 -18.68 18.47 -3.55
CA SER A 30 -19.48 18.53 -2.32
C SER A 30 -19.21 17.36 -1.36
N THR A 31 -18.76 16.21 -1.86
CA THR A 31 -18.46 15.02 -1.05
C THR A 31 -16.97 14.72 -0.92
N ALA A 32 -16.10 15.46 -1.60
CA ALA A 32 -14.67 15.18 -1.68
C ALA A 32 -13.99 15.05 -0.30
N ARG A 33 -14.29 15.96 0.64
CA ARG A 33 -13.74 15.90 2.00
C ARG A 33 -14.16 14.63 2.72
N ARG A 34 -15.43 14.24 2.61
CA ARG A 34 -15.96 13.00 3.21
C ARG A 34 -15.33 11.76 2.57
N GLY A 35 -15.14 11.79 1.25
CA GLY A 35 -14.41 10.75 0.52
C GLY A 35 -12.99 10.55 1.06
N ASN A 36 -12.26 11.65 1.29
CA ASN A 36 -10.92 11.58 1.88
C ASN A 36 -10.91 10.96 3.28
N TYR A 37 -11.88 11.32 4.14
CA TYR A 37 -12.02 10.69 5.47
C TYR A 37 -12.27 9.19 5.39
N TYR A 38 -13.13 8.72 4.47
CA TYR A 38 -13.33 7.28 4.27
C TYR A 38 -12.03 6.57 3.86
N GLY A 39 -11.22 7.19 3.00
CA GLY A 39 -9.92 6.66 2.60
C GLY A 39 -8.95 6.54 3.79
N MET A 40 -8.85 7.59 4.62
CA MET A 40 -7.98 7.59 5.80
C MET A 40 -8.40 6.53 6.82
N ILE A 41 -9.70 6.41 7.11
CA ILE A 41 -10.23 5.41 8.05
C ILE A 41 -10.03 3.99 7.50
N GLY A 42 -10.30 3.77 6.20
CA GLY A 42 -10.06 2.49 5.54
C GLY A 42 -8.61 2.05 5.67
N MET A 43 -7.67 2.93 5.31
CA MET A 43 -6.23 2.64 5.42
C MET A 43 -5.80 2.33 6.86
N ALA A 44 -6.31 3.07 7.85
CA ALA A 44 -6.02 2.83 9.26
C ALA A 44 -6.53 1.44 9.73
N ILE A 45 -7.73 1.05 9.32
CA ILE A 45 -8.29 -0.28 9.61
C ILE A 45 -7.44 -1.38 8.95
N ALA A 46 -7.05 -1.22 7.69
CA ALA A 46 -6.23 -2.19 6.98
C ALA A 46 -4.88 -2.42 7.68
N ILE A 47 -4.14 -1.34 7.98
CA ILE A 47 -2.85 -1.43 8.70
C ILE A 47 -3.06 -2.08 10.07
N GLY A 48 -4.06 -1.64 10.83
CA GLY A 48 -4.36 -2.18 12.15
C GLY A 48 -4.67 -3.67 12.11
N ALA A 49 -5.51 -4.11 11.16
CA ALA A 49 -5.85 -5.51 10.98
C ALA A 49 -4.64 -6.37 10.58
N THR A 50 -3.76 -5.86 9.72
CA THR A 50 -2.51 -6.56 9.36
C THR A 50 -1.58 -6.69 10.56
N LEU A 51 -1.38 -5.62 11.34
CA LEU A 51 -0.51 -5.63 12.51
C LEU A 51 -1.02 -6.56 13.63
N LEU A 52 -2.33 -6.65 13.80
CA LEU A 52 -2.97 -7.52 14.78
C LEU A 52 -3.09 -8.98 14.31
N GLY A 53 -2.71 -9.28 13.07
CA GLY A 53 -2.68 -10.64 12.54
C GLY A 53 -1.56 -11.49 13.15
N ASN A 54 -1.71 -12.81 13.08
CA ASN A 54 -0.78 -13.76 13.69
C ASN A 54 0.53 -13.97 12.90
N GLU A 55 0.62 -13.44 11.68
CA GLU A 55 1.77 -13.62 10.79
C GLU A 55 2.89 -12.60 11.03
N VAL A 56 2.62 -11.52 11.76
CA VAL A 56 3.58 -10.44 11.97
C VAL A 56 4.58 -10.82 13.06
N GLN A 57 5.82 -11.08 12.68
CA GLN A 57 6.89 -11.41 13.63
C GLN A 57 7.73 -10.21 14.06
N SER A 58 7.94 -9.25 13.16
CA SER A 58 8.87 -8.14 13.40
C SER A 58 8.19 -6.77 13.43
N TYR A 59 7.51 -6.49 14.53
CA TYR A 59 6.85 -5.21 14.78
C TYR A 59 7.81 -4.01 14.72
N GLY A 60 9.04 -4.16 15.21
CA GLY A 60 10.02 -3.06 15.25
C GLY A 60 10.35 -2.49 13.87
N PHE A 61 10.72 -3.35 12.92
CA PHE A 61 11.01 -2.92 11.54
C PHE A 61 9.78 -2.34 10.83
N ILE A 62 8.59 -2.91 11.05
CA ILE A 62 7.36 -2.42 10.41
C ILE A 62 7.01 -1.03 10.93
N VAL A 63 6.98 -0.85 12.26
CA VAL A 63 6.67 0.45 12.86
C VAL A 63 7.71 1.49 12.46
N ALA A 64 9.00 1.14 12.48
CA ALA A 64 10.06 2.03 12.01
C ALA A 64 9.87 2.44 10.54
N GLY A 65 9.58 1.48 9.65
CA GLY A 65 9.32 1.75 8.23
C GLY A 65 8.11 2.66 8.01
N VAL A 66 6.99 2.39 8.70
CA VAL A 66 5.76 3.20 8.61
C VAL A 66 6.01 4.61 9.13
N VAL A 67 6.69 4.76 10.27
CA VAL A 67 6.98 6.08 10.85
C VAL A 67 7.93 6.87 9.95
N VAL A 68 9.04 6.27 9.50
CA VAL A 68 10.02 6.95 8.64
C VAL A 68 9.38 7.34 7.31
N GLY A 69 8.72 6.39 6.62
CA GLY A 69 8.06 6.65 5.35
C GLY A 69 6.91 7.66 5.47
N GLY A 70 6.09 7.52 6.53
CA GLY A 70 4.97 8.42 6.81
C GLY A 70 5.42 9.86 7.10
N VAL A 71 6.48 10.03 7.89
CA VAL A 71 7.04 11.36 8.19
C VAL A 71 7.64 12.00 6.93
N ILE A 72 8.46 11.27 6.17
CA ILE A 72 9.05 11.80 4.93
C ILE A 72 7.95 12.20 3.94
N GLY A 73 6.96 11.31 3.73
CA GLY A 73 5.84 11.57 2.83
C GLY A 73 4.99 12.77 3.25
N ALA A 74 4.67 12.89 4.55
CA ALA A 74 3.89 14.01 5.07
C ALA A 74 4.64 15.35 4.94
N VAL A 75 5.94 15.37 5.25
CA VAL A 75 6.77 16.58 5.13
C VAL A 75 6.88 17.01 3.67
N LEU A 76 7.11 16.07 2.75
CA LEU A 76 7.21 16.38 1.33
C LEU A 76 5.88 16.91 0.77
N ALA A 77 4.77 16.23 1.09
CA ALA A 77 3.43 16.65 0.66
C ALA A 77 3.02 18.02 1.22
N ALA A 78 3.45 18.37 2.44
CA ALA A 78 3.13 19.65 3.05
C ALA A 78 3.96 20.83 2.49
N ARG A 79 5.11 20.54 1.86
CA ARG A 79 6.07 21.57 1.38
C ARG A 79 6.07 21.76 -0.13
N ILE A 80 5.48 20.85 -0.90
CA ILE A 80 5.43 20.96 -2.37
C ILE A 80 4.57 22.15 -2.80
N GLN A 81 4.93 22.78 -3.92
CA GLN A 81 4.06 23.78 -4.56
C GLN A 81 2.92 23.09 -5.31
N MET A 82 1.75 23.73 -5.37
CA MET A 82 0.59 23.17 -6.09
C MET A 82 0.82 23.03 -7.60
N THR A 83 1.76 23.79 -8.17
CA THR A 83 2.23 23.67 -9.56
C THR A 83 3.01 22.39 -9.81
N ASP A 84 3.68 21.86 -8.79
CA ASP A 84 4.56 20.69 -8.88
C ASP A 84 3.86 19.40 -8.43
N MET A 85 2.53 19.46 -8.25
CA MET A 85 1.72 18.30 -7.88
C MET A 85 1.85 17.13 -8.87
N PRO A 86 1.93 17.33 -10.20
CA PRO A 86 2.17 16.23 -11.14
C PRO A 86 3.46 15.46 -10.83
N GLN A 87 4.55 16.16 -10.53
CA GLN A 87 5.85 15.57 -10.21
C GLN A 87 5.79 14.82 -8.88
N LEU A 88 5.17 15.40 -7.85
CA LEU A 88 5.00 14.69 -6.58
C LEU A 88 4.20 13.39 -6.75
N VAL A 89 3.12 13.42 -7.53
CA VAL A 89 2.29 12.23 -7.80
C VAL A 89 3.08 11.17 -8.57
N ALA A 90 3.92 11.57 -9.53
CA ALA A 90 4.83 10.67 -10.24
C ALA A 90 5.82 10.02 -9.26
N ALA A 91 6.50 10.82 -8.43
CA ALA A 91 7.43 10.31 -7.43
C ALA A 91 6.76 9.31 -6.47
N LEU A 92 5.55 9.61 -5.98
CA LEU A 92 4.80 8.71 -5.08
C LEU A 92 4.42 7.39 -5.76
N HIS A 93 4.06 7.40 -7.05
CA HIS A 93 3.79 6.17 -7.79
C HIS A 93 5.03 5.31 -8.00
N SER A 94 6.22 5.91 -8.08
CA SER A 94 7.46 5.14 -8.15
C SER A 94 7.64 4.27 -6.89
N PHE A 95 7.36 4.81 -5.70
CA PHE A 95 7.43 4.05 -4.45
C PHE A 95 6.41 2.90 -4.39
N VAL A 96 5.20 3.09 -4.93
CA VAL A 96 4.20 2.00 -5.03
C VAL A 96 4.72 0.87 -5.92
N GLY A 97 5.30 1.20 -7.08
CA GLY A 97 5.90 0.22 -7.98
C GLY A 97 7.04 -0.56 -7.33
N MET A 98 7.96 0.14 -6.65
CA MET A 98 9.06 -0.50 -5.93
C MET A 98 8.59 -1.36 -4.77
N ALA A 99 7.57 -0.92 -4.02
CA ALA A 99 6.97 -1.72 -2.95
C ALA A 99 6.39 -3.04 -3.49
N ALA A 100 5.70 -3.02 -4.63
CA ALA A 100 5.17 -4.23 -5.26
C ALA A 100 6.29 -5.23 -5.64
N VAL A 101 7.40 -4.74 -6.21
CA VAL A 101 8.57 -5.56 -6.56
C VAL A 101 9.18 -6.19 -5.30
N LEU A 102 9.41 -5.39 -4.25
CA LEU A 102 10.02 -5.87 -3.00
C LEU A 102 9.12 -6.87 -2.27
N VAL A 103 7.80 -6.63 -2.23
CA VAL A 103 6.82 -7.56 -1.65
C VAL A 103 6.82 -8.89 -2.43
N ALA A 104 6.89 -8.85 -3.75
CA ALA A 104 6.91 -10.06 -4.56
C ALA A 104 8.20 -10.88 -4.35
N ILE A 105 9.37 -10.23 -4.30
CA ILE A 105 10.65 -10.87 -4.00
C ILE A 105 10.62 -11.49 -2.59
N GLY A 106 10.17 -10.73 -1.59
CA GLY A 106 10.07 -11.23 -0.21
C GLY A 106 9.13 -12.44 -0.09
N THR A 107 7.99 -12.39 -0.78
CA THR A 107 7.03 -13.51 -0.84
C THR A 107 7.64 -14.72 -1.52
N PHE A 108 8.33 -14.55 -2.65
CA PHE A 108 9.01 -15.63 -3.35
C PHE A 108 10.03 -16.33 -2.43
N LEU A 109 10.93 -15.56 -1.80
CA LEU A 109 11.96 -16.11 -0.92
C LEU A 109 11.36 -16.87 0.27
N ASN A 110 10.34 -16.30 0.91
CA ASN A 110 9.67 -16.94 2.04
C ASN A 110 8.99 -18.26 1.63
N ARG A 111 8.24 -18.24 0.51
CA ARG A 111 7.47 -19.40 0.03
C ARG A 111 8.36 -20.48 -0.59
N GLN A 112 9.51 -20.09 -1.15
CA GLN A 112 10.53 -21.02 -1.64
C GLN A 112 11.12 -21.83 -0.48
N VAL A 113 11.52 -21.17 0.62
CA VAL A 113 12.04 -21.84 1.81
C VAL A 113 10.99 -22.75 2.45
N ALA A 114 9.72 -22.32 2.46
CA ALA A 114 8.62 -23.13 2.96
C ALA A 114 8.24 -24.31 2.04
N GLY A 115 8.79 -24.39 0.82
CA GLY A 115 8.43 -25.43 -0.16
C GLY A 115 6.99 -25.33 -0.68
N THR A 116 6.34 -24.17 -0.52
CA THR A 116 4.93 -23.96 -0.87
C THR A 116 4.75 -23.17 -2.17
N LEU A 117 5.77 -23.15 -3.04
CA LEU A 117 5.65 -22.53 -4.35
C LEU A 117 4.71 -23.36 -5.23
N ASN A 118 3.83 -22.69 -5.94
CA ASN A 118 2.98 -23.29 -6.96
C ASN A 118 2.95 -22.39 -8.21
N SER A 119 2.50 -22.93 -9.33
CA SER A 119 2.53 -22.22 -10.62
C SER A 119 1.65 -20.98 -10.64
N VAL A 120 0.54 -20.98 -9.89
CA VAL A 120 -0.37 -19.83 -9.80
C VAL A 120 0.31 -18.67 -9.09
N LEU A 121 0.88 -18.92 -7.90
CA LEU A 121 1.64 -17.95 -7.13
C LEU A 121 2.83 -17.43 -7.94
N MET A 122 3.55 -18.29 -8.66
CA MET A 122 4.64 -17.81 -9.53
C MET A 122 4.14 -16.88 -10.64
N GLY A 123 2.97 -17.15 -11.22
CA GLY A 123 2.33 -16.25 -12.18
C GLY A 123 1.98 -14.89 -11.57
N GLU A 124 1.35 -14.89 -10.39
CA GLU A 124 1.00 -13.68 -9.64
C GLU A 124 2.22 -12.83 -9.29
N LEU A 125 3.27 -13.46 -8.75
CA LEU A 125 4.51 -12.77 -8.38
C LEU A 125 5.23 -12.22 -9.61
N SER A 126 5.26 -12.97 -10.72
CA SER A 126 5.87 -12.51 -11.97
C SER A 126 5.13 -11.29 -12.54
N ALA A 127 3.79 -11.33 -12.57
CA ALA A 127 2.97 -10.20 -13.02
C ALA A 127 3.17 -8.97 -12.10
N GLY A 128 3.18 -9.17 -10.79
CA GLY A 128 3.41 -8.11 -9.81
C GLY A 128 4.77 -7.43 -9.97
N ILE A 129 5.85 -8.20 -10.19
CA ILE A 129 7.19 -7.67 -10.43
C ILE A 129 7.24 -6.88 -11.73
N ILE A 130 6.70 -7.40 -12.83
CA ILE A 130 6.72 -6.73 -14.13
C ILE A 130 5.96 -5.41 -14.07
N ILE A 131 4.72 -5.42 -13.56
CA ILE A 131 3.90 -4.22 -13.44
C ILE A 131 4.58 -3.21 -12.51
N GLY A 132 5.07 -3.66 -11.34
CA GLY A 132 5.75 -2.80 -10.38
C GLY A 132 7.02 -2.16 -10.92
N ALA A 133 7.85 -2.92 -11.66
CA ALA A 133 9.08 -2.42 -12.26
C ALA A 133 8.81 -1.40 -13.37
N ILE A 134 7.76 -1.63 -14.19
CA ILE A 134 7.32 -0.67 -15.21
C ILE A 134 6.80 0.61 -14.54
N THR A 135 5.96 0.49 -13.51
CA THR A 135 5.47 1.66 -12.75
C THR A 135 6.62 2.43 -12.13
N PHE A 136 7.57 1.75 -11.49
CA PHE A 136 8.74 2.40 -10.88
C PHE A 136 9.56 3.17 -11.92
N SER A 137 10.02 2.49 -12.97
CA SER A 137 10.87 3.11 -14.00
C SER A 137 10.17 4.23 -14.76
N GLY A 138 8.91 4.01 -15.17
CA GLY A 138 8.10 5.03 -15.83
C GLY A 138 7.86 6.26 -14.97
N SER A 139 7.57 6.07 -13.68
CA SER A 139 7.37 7.17 -12.74
C SER A 139 8.66 7.94 -12.44
N VAL A 140 9.82 7.28 -12.36
CA VAL A 140 11.11 7.97 -12.18
C VAL A 140 11.44 8.83 -13.41
N ILE A 141 11.22 8.30 -14.62
CA ILE A 141 11.44 9.07 -15.86
C ILE A 141 10.42 10.23 -15.99
N ALA A 142 9.18 10.05 -15.53
CA ALA A 142 8.18 11.12 -15.53
C ALA A 142 8.43 12.20 -14.46
N PHE A 143 9.14 11.85 -13.39
CA PHE A 143 9.53 12.78 -12.33
C PHE A 143 10.79 13.58 -12.66
N GLY A 144 11.80 12.92 -13.24
CA GLY A 144 13.10 13.51 -13.61
C GLY A 144 13.04 14.36 -14.87
#